data_AF-A0A2D4GCU6-F1
#
_entry.id   AF-A0A2D4GCU6-F1
#
_cell.length_a   1.000
_cell.length_b   1.000
_cell.length_c   1.000
_cell.angle_alpha   90.00
_cell.angle_beta   90.00
_cell.angle_gamma   90.00
#
_symmetry.space_group_name_H-M   'P 1'
#
loop_
_entity.id
_entity.type
_entity.pdbx_description
1 polymer ?
#
loop_
_entity_poly.entity_id
_entity_poly.type
_entity_poly.pdbx_seq_one_letter_code
_entity_poly.pdbx_strand_id
1 'polypeptide(L)'
;MRPGRKKETGKGDLSMSIIAIQLGQCGNQIGREVFDTICTDLHSSQGFCSKKENDSYQAASKERFFEEKDGGMVARAVLVDMEPKVINQTLSFALRTGNWRYGPQSSFCQKQGSGNNWAHGYCVHGPKHEDAIMNLIRKEAEKCDRLGGFLMTMSMAGGTGSGLGAFVTAALREAYPNTFLLNHVIWPYRTGEVIVQNYNSVLTLSHLYQSSDALLVHENDAVHKICLQLMKIKQVSFQDVNRAIAHQLGSVFQPAYSEGAAHYSRSPLGDLMKALVPHPEFKMLGLRNIPQMSENSLAYTTFAWPGLLKHLRQMLIANAKMEEGIDWRVRPPTSRAPAAEKPSSDQAVNFNTSIANLVTLRGKEVQCADLVSFQDPALYTSWLNPPETLSIWNTPRAFNKYEKSASLVSNSQFLLSPLNSLVGKAWKMFASKAYIHQYSKFGIEEDDFLGCFTTLEQVIASYSSL
;
A
#
# COMPACT_ATOMS: atom_id res chain seq x y z
N MET A 1 -55.58 24.30 -7.51
CA MET A 1 -54.57 23.26 -7.79
C MET A 1 -53.24 23.95 -8.09
N ARG A 2 -52.29 23.93 -7.16
CA ARG A 2 -50.92 24.44 -7.40
C ARG A 2 -50.06 23.27 -7.91
N PRO A 3 -49.28 23.43 -8.98
CA PRO A 3 -48.43 22.37 -9.50
C PRO A 3 -47.28 22.08 -8.53
N GLY A 4 -47.01 20.81 -8.29
CA GLY A 4 -46.01 20.33 -7.35
C GLY A 4 -44.60 20.76 -7.74
N ARG A 5 -43.87 21.34 -6.79
CA ARG A 5 -42.41 21.44 -6.83
C ARG A 5 -41.84 20.02 -6.95
N LYS A 6 -41.24 19.70 -8.10
CA LYS A 6 -40.27 18.62 -8.18
C LYS A 6 -39.19 18.92 -7.14
N LYS A 7 -38.98 18.02 -6.18
CA LYS A 7 -37.76 17.99 -5.37
C LYS A 7 -36.61 17.73 -6.35
N GLU A 8 -35.86 18.77 -6.67
CA GLU A 8 -34.47 18.59 -7.11
C GLU A 8 -33.76 17.88 -5.97
N THR A 9 -33.55 16.57 -6.12
CA THR A 9 -32.53 15.85 -5.37
C THR A 9 -31.22 16.50 -5.80
N GLY A 10 -30.69 17.39 -4.95
CA GLY A 10 -29.37 17.95 -5.14
C GLY A 10 -28.41 16.81 -5.43
N LYS A 11 -27.78 16.84 -6.61
CA LYS A 11 -26.62 16.01 -6.91
C LYS A 11 -25.59 16.36 -5.84
N GLY A 12 -25.53 15.53 -4.79
CA GLY A 12 -24.47 15.56 -3.81
C GLY A 12 -23.16 15.37 -4.56
N ASP A 13 -22.28 16.35 -4.42
CA ASP A 13 -20.98 16.45 -5.06
C ASP A 13 -20.18 15.14 -4.86
N LEU A 14 -20.01 14.36 -5.94
CA LEU A 14 -19.57 12.96 -5.94
C LEU A 14 -18.13 12.78 -5.44
N SER A 15 -17.86 11.69 -4.69
CA SER A 15 -16.52 11.29 -4.26
C SER A 15 -15.74 10.60 -5.39
N MET A 16 -14.41 10.65 -5.35
CA MET A 16 -13.60 10.11 -6.44
C MET A 16 -13.41 8.59 -6.35
N SER A 17 -13.56 7.91 -7.48
CA SER A 17 -13.38 6.47 -7.61
C SER A 17 -11.91 6.08 -7.75
N ILE A 18 -11.53 4.94 -7.17
CA ILE A 18 -10.22 4.32 -7.35
C ILE A 18 -10.39 3.10 -8.25
N ILE A 19 -9.51 2.97 -9.23
CA ILE A 19 -9.42 1.75 -10.04
C ILE A 19 -8.25 0.92 -9.53
N ALA A 20 -8.55 -0.30 -9.05
CA ALA A 20 -7.53 -1.24 -8.60
C ALA A 20 -7.00 -2.05 -9.79
N ILE A 21 -5.70 -2.01 -10.03
CA ILE A 21 -5.06 -2.78 -11.11
C ILE A 21 -4.20 -3.85 -10.47
N GLN A 22 -4.60 -5.11 -10.66
CA GLN A 22 -4.02 -6.27 -10.00
C GLN A 22 -3.11 -7.01 -10.98
N LEU A 23 -1.81 -7.06 -10.69
CA LEU A 23 -0.79 -7.51 -11.64
C LEU A 23 -0.08 -8.79 -11.17
N GLY A 24 -0.13 -9.82 -12.01
CA GLY A 24 0.47 -11.12 -11.78
C GLY A 24 -0.17 -11.90 -10.63
N GLN A 25 0.37 -13.08 -10.33
CA GLN A 25 -0.21 -13.99 -9.35
C GLN A 25 -0.42 -13.34 -7.97
N CYS A 26 0.63 -12.71 -7.43
CA CYS A 26 0.57 -12.08 -6.11
C CYS A 26 -0.43 -10.91 -6.09
N GLY A 27 -0.42 -10.06 -7.12
CA GLY A 27 -1.30 -8.91 -7.22
C GLY A 27 -2.79 -9.28 -7.24
N ASN A 28 -3.14 -10.29 -8.04
CA ASN A 28 -4.51 -10.80 -8.15
C ASN A 28 -5.00 -11.46 -6.85
N GLN A 29 -4.13 -12.23 -6.18
CA GLN A 29 -4.50 -12.86 -4.91
C GLN A 29 -4.73 -11.85 -3.80
N ILE A 30 -3.86 -10.85 -3.66
CA ILE A 30 -4.02 -9.80 -2.64
C ILE A 30 -5.23 -8.92 -2.97
N GLY A 31 -5.37 -8.49 -4.22
CA GLY A 31 -6.48 -7.64 -4.65
C GLY A 31 -7.84 -8.28 -4.36
N ARG A 32 -7.97 -9.59 -4.56
CA ARG A 32 -9.16 -10.35 -4.14
C ARG A 32 -9.45 -10.24 -2.65
N GLU A 33 -8.45 -10.49 -1.79
CA GLU A 33 -8.62 -10.40 -0.33
C GLU A 33 -8.95 -8.97 0.10
N VAL A 34 -8.41 -7.95 -0.58
CA VAL A 34 -8.72 -6.53 -0.34
C VAL A 34 -10.20 -6.24 -0.62
N PHE A 35 -10.71 -6.61 -1.80
CA PHE A 35 -12.13 -6.40 -2.12
C PHE A 35 -13.05 -7.17 -1.19
N ASP A 36 -12.68 -8.40 -0.81
CA ASP A 36 -13.44 -9.19 0.15
C ASP A 36 -13.47 -8.55 1.55
N THR A 37 -12.33 -8.02 2.00
CA THR A 37 -12.21 -7.28 3.27
C THR A 37 -13.05 -6.00 3.26
N ILE A 38 -12.99 -5.22 2.18
CA ILE A 38 -13.79 -3.99 2.03
C ILE A 38 -15.28 -4.33 2.02
N CYS A 39 -15.67 -5.36 1.26
CA CYS A 39 -17.07 -5.81 1.19
C CYS A 39 -17.57 -6.34 2.55
N THR A 40 -16.76 -7.12 3.26
CA THR A 40 -17.10 -7.61 4.60
C THR A 40 -17.26 -6.45 5.58
N ASP A 41 -16.37 -5.46 5.51
CA ASP A 41 -16.46 -4.26 6.33
C ASP A 41 -17.74 -3.47 6.04
N LEU A 42 -18.15 -3.31 4.78
CA LEU A 42 -19.40 -2.64 4.40
C LEU A 42 -20.63 -3.29 5.04
N HIS A 43 -20.66 -4.63 5.16
CA HIS A 43 -21.78 -5.36 5.76
C HIS A 43 -21.69 -5.51 7.28
N SER A 44 -20.55 -5.12 7.88
CA SER A 44 -20.38 -5.21 9.33
C SER A 44 -21.32 -4.24 10.05
N SER A 45 -22.12 -4.79 10.95
CA SER A 45 -23.02 -4.05 11.84
C SER A 45 -22.38 -3.65 13.17
N GLN A 46 -21.05 -3.77 13.30
CA GLN A 46 -20.28 -3.41 14.50
C GLN A 46 -20.20 -1.88 14.74
N GLY A 47 -21.25 -1.16 14.35
CA GLY A 47 -21.39 0.28 14.45
C GLY A 47 -21.40 0.74 15.90
N PHE A 48 -20.21 1.00 16.45
CA PHE A 48 -20.03 1.90 17.59
C PHE A 48 -20.32 3.37 17.24
N CYS A 49 -20.98 3.61 16.11
CA CYS A 49 -21.30 4.92 15.56
C CYS A 49 -22.80 5.02 15.22
N SER A 50 -23.28 6.24 14.98
CA SER A 50 -24.69 6.47 14.64
C SER A 50 -25.05 5.81 13.29
N LYS A 51 -26.33 5.50 13.08
CA LYS A 51 -26.80 4.97 11.78
C LYS A 51 -26.43 5.87 10.61
N LYS A 52 -26.61 7.18 10.77
CA LYS A 52 -26.25 8.20 9.75
C LYS A 52 -24.77 8.14 9.38
N GLU A 53 -23.92 7.97 10.40
CA GLU A 53 -22.48 7.87 10.23
C GLU A 53 -22.08 6.61 9.43
N ASN A 54 -22.66 5.47 9.82
CA ASN A 54 -22.45 4.22 9.12
C ASN A 54 -22.92 4.27 7.65
N ASP A 55 -24.09 4.85 7.39
CA ASP A 55 -24.63 5.01 6.03
C ASP A 55 -23.73 5.90 5.16
N SER A 56 -23.21 7.01 5.72
CA SER A 56 -22.26 7.91 5.04
C SER A 56 -20.94 7.22 4.72
N TYR A 57 -20.41 6.44 5.66
CA TYR A 57 -19.19 5.65 5.45
C TYR A 57 -19.40 4.60 4.35
N GLN A 58 -20.51 3.85 4.40
CA GLN A 58 -20.80 2.82 3.40
C GLN A 58 -20.95 3.43 2.01
N ALA A 59 -21.64 4.56 1.88
CA ALA A 59 -21.77 5.28 0.61
C ALA A 59 -20.40 5.68 0.05
N ALA A 60 -19.55 6.31 0.87
CA ALA A 60 -18.22 6.75 0.45
C ALA A 60 -17.30 5.57 0.05
N SER A 61 -17.36 4.45 0.77
CA SER A 61 -16.57 3.25 0.44
C SER A 61 -17.06 2.57 -0.83
N LYS A 62 -18.38 2.46 -1.03
CA LYS A 62 -18.99 1.92 -2.25
C LYS A 62 -18.61 2.75 -3.47
N GLU A 63 -18.79 4.05 -3.43
CA GLU A 63 -18.45 4.95 -4.55
C GLU A 63 -16.96 4.89 -4.93
N ARG A 64 -16.09 4.70 -3.92
CA ARG A 64 -14.65 4.58 -4.09
C ARG A 64 -14.23 3.30 -4.82
N PHE A 65 -14.83 2.16 -4.50
CA PHE A 65 -14.32 0.84 -4.92
C PHE A 65 -15.27 0.02 -5.80
N PHE A 66 -16.56 0.35 -5.82
CA PHE A 66 -17.58 -0.45 -6.47
C PHE A 66 -18.48 0.39 -7.39
N GLU A 67 -19.06 -0.29 -8.36
CA GLU A 67 -20.20 0.13 -9.16
C GLU A 67 -21.42 -0.70 -8.70
N GLU A 68 -22.55 -0.06 -8.38
CA GLU A 68 -23.79 -0.77 -8.08
C GLU A 68 -24.53 -1.10 -9.39
N LYS A 69 -24.66 -2.39 -9.70
CA LYS A 69 -25.29 -2.86 -10.94
C LYS A 69 -26.07 -4.15 -10.74
N ASP A 70 -27.30 -4.20 -11.25
CA ASP A 70 -28.22 -5.35 -11.15
C ASP A 70 -28.45 -5.84 -9.70
N GLY A 71 -28.44 -4.92 -8.74
CA GLY A 71 -28.60 -5.26 -7.31
C GLY A 71 -27.37 -5.88 -6.65
N GLY A 72 -26.22 -5.93 -7.34
CA GLY A 72 -24.94 -6.39 -6.79
C GLY A 72 -23.82 -5.35 -6.92
N MET A 73 -22.74 -5.55 -6.16
CA MET A 73 -21.55 -4.71 -6.22
C MET A 73 -20.53 -5.27 -7.20
N VAL A 74 -20.13 -4.46 -8.18
CA VAL A 74 -19.09 -4.78 -9.16
C VAL A 74 -17.82 -4.03 -8.77
N ALA A 75 -16.73 -4.75 -8.54
CA ALA A 75 -15.44 -4.17 -8.17
C ALA A 75 -14.85 -3.35 -9.32
N ARG A 76 -14.42 -2.12 -9.03
CA ARG A 76 -13.66 -1.25 -9.95
C ARG A 76 -12.22 -1.74 -10.04
N ALA A 77 -12.02 -2.83 -10.77
CA ALA A 77 -10.72 -3.49 -10.83
C ALA A 77 -10.41 -4.10 -12.19
N VAL A 78 -9.14 -4.04 -12.59
CA VAL A 78 -8.60 -4.73 -13.76
C VAL A 78 -7.59 -5.78 -13.32
N LEU A 79 -7.79 -7.03 -13.73
CA LEU A 79 -6.95 -8.16 -13.39
C LEU A 79 -6.07 -8.51 -14.57
N VAL A 80 -4.76 -8.53 -14.37
CA VAL A 80 -3.80 -8.80 -15.44
C VAL A 80 -2.86 -9.89 -14.97
N ASP A 81 -2.81 -10.99 -15.71
CA ASP A 81 -1.81 -12.04 -15.54
C ASP A 81 -1.50 -12.64 -16.91
N MET A 82 -0.33 -13.21 -17.10
CA MET A 82 0.00 -13.91 -18.35
C MET A 82 -0.46 -15.37 -18.34
N GLU A 83 -1.07 -15.83 -17.23
CA GLU A 83 -1.58 -17.18 -17.06
C GLU A 83 -3.01 -17.17 -16.47
N PRO A 84 -3.93 -18.04 -16.94
CA PRO A 84 -5.34 -17.95 -16.59
C PRO A 84 -5.66 -18.51 -15.20
N LYS A 85 -4.77 -19.33 -14.62
CA LYS A 85 -5.05 -20.11 -13.41
C LYS A 85 -5.49 -19.24 -12.23
N VAL A 86 -4.71 -18.19 -11.93
CA VAL A 86 -4.95 -17.33 -10.77
C VAL A 86 -6.15 -16.41 -11.00
N ILE A 87 -6.33 -15.93 -12.23
CA ILE A 87 -7.50 -15.12 -12.61
C ILE A 87 -8.78 -15.94 -12.43
N ASN A 88 -8.84 -17.16 -12.97
CA ASN A 88 -10.01 -18.03 -12.84
C ASN A 88 -10.34 -18.32 -11.38
N GLN A 89 -9.32 -18.66 -10.56
CA GLN A 89 -9.51 -18.87 -9.12
C GLN A 89 -10.06 -17.62 -8.42
N THR A 90 -9.61 -16.44 -8.82
CA THR A 90 -10.02 -15.16 -8.25
C THR A 90 -11.45 -14.80 -8.62
N LEU A 91 -11.83 -14.98 -9.89
CA LEU A 91 -13.19 -14.79 -10.38
C LEU A 91 -14.17 -15.77 -9.71
N SER A 92 -13.83 -17.06 -9.65
CA SER A 92 -14.67 -18.08 -9.01
C SER A 92 -14.85 -17.83 -7.52
N PHE A 93 -13.81 -17.35 -6.83
CA PHE A 93 -13.92 -17.00 -5.41
C PHE A 93 -14.92 -15.86 -5.20
N ALA A 94 -14.78 -14.75 -5.95
CA ALA A 94 -15.67 -13.60 -5.81
C ALA A 94 -17.14 -14.01 -6.04
N LEU A 95 -17.41 -14.77 -7.10
CA LEU A 95 -18.75 -15.29 -7.39
C LEU A 95 -19.30 -16.18 -6.26
N ARG A 96 -18.46 -17.01 -5.63
CA ARG A 96 -18.86 -17.89 -4.53
C ARG A 96 -19.24 -17.13 -3.26
N THR A 97 -18.60 -15.98 -3.00
CA THR A 97 -18.97 -15.16 -1.83
C THR A 97 -20.37 -14.55 -1.96
N GLY A 98 -20.83 -14.29 -3.20
CA GLY A 98 -22.15 -13.74 -3.51
C GLY A 98 -22.36 -12.27 -3.15
N ASN A 99 -21.42 -11.64 -2.41
CA ASN A 99 -21.57 -10.27 -1.93
C ASN A 99 -21.02 -9.21 -2.90
N TRP A 100 -20.09 -9.61 -3.76
CA TRP A 100 -19.49 -8.76 -4.79
C TRP A 100 -18.95 -9.60 -5.94
N ARG A 101 -18.69 -8.97 -7.10
CA ARG A 101 -18.12 -9.64 -8.28
C ARG A 101 -17.16 -8.73 -9.04
N TYR A 102 -16.31 -9.32 -9.86
CA TYR A 102 -15.55 -8.58 -10.88
C TYR A 102 -16.39 -8.32 -12.13
N GLY A 103 -15.99 -7.33 -12.93
CA GLY A 103 -16.64 -7.05 -14.20
C GLY A 103 -16.42 -8.19 -15.22
N PRO A 104 -17.40 -8.49 -16.10
CA PRO A 104 -17.29 -9.59 -17.06
C PRO A 104 -16.15 -9.42 -18.08
N GLN A 105 -15.69 -8.19 -18.29
CA GLN A 105 -14.58 -7.85 -19.19
C GLN A 105 -13.49 -7.10 -18.42
N SER A 106 -13.24 -7.45 -17.16
CA SER A 106 -12.26 -6.75 -16.32
C SER A 106 -10.98 -7.54 -16.09
N SER A 107 -10.71 -8.55 -16.93
CA SER A 107 -9.51 -9.37 -16.83
C SER A 107 -8.82 -9.57 -18.18
N PHE A 108 -7.50 -9.68 -18.12
CA PHE A 108 -6.62 -10.02 -19.23
C PHE A 108 -5.76 -11.22 -18.85
N CYS A 109 -5.80 -12.27 -19.66
CA CYS A 109 -4.95 -13.46 -19.50
C CYS A 109 -4.36 -13.93 -20.82
N GLN A 110 -3.17 -14.52 -20.76
CA GLN A 110 -2.52 -15.22 -21.88
C GLN A 110 -2.28 -16.69 -21.53
N LYS A 111 -1.66 -17.44 -22.45
CA LYS A 111 -1.30 -18.86 -22.24
C LYS A 111 0.13 -19.07 -21.75
N GLN A 112 0.98 -18.05 -21.82
CA GLN A 112 2.42 -18.17 -21.56
C GLN A 112 2.90 -17.10 -20.59
N GLY A 113 3.33 -17.53 -19.41
CA GLY A 113 3.87 -16.67 -18.36
C GLY A 113 5.20 -15.99 -18.69
N SER A 114 5.67 -15.15 -17.76
CA SER A 114 6.95 -14.45 -17.89
C SER A 114 8.16 -15.25 -17.37
N GLY A 115 7.94 -16.46 -16.81
CA GLY A 115 9.01 -17.35 -16.36
C GLY A 115 9.94 -16.76 -15.30
N ASN A 116 9.43 -15.92 -14.40
CA ASN A 116 10.20 -15.15 -13.41
C ASN A 116 11.29 -14.23 -14.00
N ASN A 117 11.18 -13.85 -15.27
CA ASN A 117 12.09 -12.93 -15.93
C ASN A 117 11.41 -11.57 -16.12
N TRP A 118 11.96 -10.54 -15.48
CA TRP A 118 11.45 -9.17 -15.58
C TRP A 118 11.56 -8.62 -17.01
N ALA A 119 12.67 -8.84 -17.71
CA ALA A 119 12.89 -8.33 -19.07
C ALA A 119 11.88 -8.91 -20.07
N HIS A 120 11.52 -10.19 -19.93
CA HIS A 120 10.47 -10.77 -20.76
C HIS A 120 9.09 -10.13 -20.48
N GLY A 121 8.78 -9.86 -19.21
CA GLY A 121 7.56 -9.17 -18.83
C GLY A 121 7.50 -7.73 -19.36
N TYR A 122 8.60 -6.98 -19.24
CA TYR A 122 8.68 -5.57 -19.61
C TYR A 122 8.85 -5.36 -21.13
N CYS A 123 9.86 -5.98 -21.75
CA CYS A 123 10.25 -5.70 -23.13
C CYS A 123 9.45 -6.50 -24.18
N VAL A 124 8.85 -7.64 -23.80
CA VAL A 124 8.11 -8.50 -24.74
C VAL A 124 6.62 -8.44 -24.48
N HIS A 125 6.18 -8.85 -23.28
CA HIS A 125 4.75 -8.91 -22.98
C HIS A 125 4.11 -7.53 -22.86
N GLY A 126 4.83 -6.55 -22.30
CA GLY A 126 4.39 -5.15 -22.19
C GLY A 126 3.95 -4.58 -23.54
N PRO A 127 4.87 -4.31 -24.47
CA PRO A 127 4.54 -3.73 -25.78
C PRO A 127 3.52 -4.56 -26.57
N LYS A 128 3.63 -5.90 -26.50
CA LYS A 128 2.74 -6.80 -27.24
C LYS A 128 1.28 -6.71 -26.79
N HIS A 129 1.04 -6.40 -25.51
CA HIS A 129 -0.29 -6.46 -24.90
C HIS A 129 -0.75 -5.11 -24.33
N GLU A 130 0.00 -4.04 -24.57
CA GLU A 130 -0.29 -2.68 -24.14
C GLU A 130 -1.70 -2.26 -24.51
N ASP A 131 -2.04 -2.28 -25.80
CA ASP A 131 -3.35 -1.86 -26.29
C ASP A 131 -4.49 -2.60 -25.59
N ALA A 132 -4.36 -3.91 -25.43
CA ALA A 132 -5.39 -4.72 -24.80
C ALA A 132 -5.59 -4.34 -23.33
N ILE A 133 -4.49 -4.21 -22.56
CA ILE A 133 -4.53 -3.88 -21.14
C ILE A 133 -5.02 -2.43 -20.94
N MET A 134 -4.47 -1.48 -21.70
CA MET A 134 -4.84 -0.06 -21.60
C MET A 134 -6.29 0.18 -22.03
N ASN A 135 -6.80 -0.58 -23.01
CA ASN A 135 -8.23 -0.54 -23.37
C ASN A 135 -9.14 -1.01 -22.23
N LEU A 136 -8.75 -2.04 -21.47
CA LEU A 136 -9.51 -2.48 -20.29
C LEU A 136 -9.53 -1.40 -19.22
N ILE A 137 -8.38 -0.81 -18.92
CA ILE A 137 -8.26 0.25 -17.91
C ILE A 137 -9.05 1.49 -18.33
N ARG A 138 -8.98 1.89 -19.61
CA ARG A 138 -9.75 3.01 -20.16
C ARG A 138 -11.26 2.78 -20.01
N LYS A 139 -11.75 1.59 -20.38
CA LYS A 139 -13.17 1.25 -20.21
C LYS A 139 -13.62 1.30 -18.76
N GLU A 140 -12.76 0.95 -17.81
CA GLU A 140 -13.07 1.05 -16.38
C GLU A 140 -13.05 2.52 -15.90
N ALA A 141 -12.12 3.32 -16.40
CA ALA A 141 -12.04 4.76 -16.14
C ALA A 141 -13.26 5.52 -16.66
N GLU A 142 -13.75 5.18 -17.85
CA GLU A 142 -14.95 5.78 -18.45
C GLU A 142 -16.24 5.52 -17.66
N LYS A 143 -16.28 4.49 -16.79
CA LYS A 143 -17.41 4.23 -15.88
C LYS A 143 -17.36 5.06 -14.61
N CYS A 144 -16.26 5.76 -14.35
CA CYS A 144 -16.11 6.58 -13.15
C CYS A 144 -16.60 8.00 -13.47
N ASP A 145 -17.56 8.52 -12.69
CA ASP A 145 -17.96 9.93 -12.81
C ASP A 145 -16.79 10.87 -12.56
N ARG A 146 -15.90 10.50 -11.62
CA ARG A 146 -14.63 11.17 -11.37
C ARG A 146 -13.56 10.18 -10.95
N LEU A 147 -12.55 10.00 -11.79
CA LEU A 147 -11.38 9.17 -11.49
C LEU A 147 -10.49 9.88 -10.46
N GLY A 148 -10.27 9.24 -9.31
CA GLY A 148 -9.40 9.72 -8.23
C GLY A 148 -7.98 9.20 -8.29
N GLY A 149 -7.75 8.07 -8.97
CA GLY A 149 -6.43 7.50 -9.13
C GLY A 149 -6.44 6.00 -9.40
N PHE A 150 -5.24 5.48 -9.66
CA PHE A 150 -5.01 4.06 -9.84
C PHE A 150 -4.25 3.49 -8.64
N LEU A 151 -4.78 2.41 -8.08
CA LEU A 151 -4.10 1.59 -7.06
C LEU A 151 -3.57 0.33 -7.73
N MET A 152 -2.28 0.33 -8.05
CA MET A 152 -1.60 -0.79 -8.67
C MET A 152 -1.12 -1.74 -7.56
N THR A 153 -1.38 -3.05 -7.66
CA THR A 153 -0.89 -4.04 -6.68
C THR A 153 -0.10 -5.13 -7.37
N MET A 154 1.17 -5.30 -6.98
CA MET A 154 2.10 -6.23 -7.61
C MET A 154 3.18 -6.77 -6.66
N SER A 155 3.88 -7.82 -7.10
CA SER A 155 5.12 -8.29 -6.45
C SER A 155 6.34 -7.79 -7.21
N MET A 156 7.41 -7.46 -6.48
CA MET A 156 8.68 -7.01 -7.07
C MET A 156 9.54 -8.14 -7.64
N ALA A 157 9.34 -9.39 -7.21
CA ALA A 157 10.24 -10.49 -7.53
C ALA A 157 9.79 -11.40 -8.68
N GLY A 158 8.53 -11.31 -9.10
CA GLY A 158 7.99 -12.11 -10.21
C GLY A 158 8.60 -11.74 -11.56
N GLY A 159 8.04 -12.26 -12.65
CA GLY A 159 8.28 -11.73 -14.01
C GLY A 159 7.10 -10.90 -14.52
N THR A 160 5.89 -11.42 -14.36
CA THR A 160 4.66 -10.73 -14.79
C THR A 160 4.32 -9.55 -13.88
N GLY A 161 4.16 -9.79 -12.57
CA GLY A 161 3.78 -8.71 -11.65
C GLY A 161 4.77 -7.54 -11.65
N SER A 162 6.06 -7.84 -11.80
CA SER A 162 7.17 -6.89 -11.72
C SER A 162 7.44 -6.21 -13.07
N GLY A 163 7.76 -6.97 -14.11
CA GLY A 163 8.15 -6.48 -15.44
C GLY A 163 6.97 -5.88 -16.19
N LEU A 164 5.91 -6.66 -16.40
CA LEU A 164 4.69 -6.13 -17.03
C LEU A 164 4.04 -5.06 -16.14
N GLY A 165 4.11 -5.18 -14.81
CA GLY A 165 3.60 -4.15 -13.90
C GLY A 165 4.33 -2.82 -14.00
N ALA A 166 5.66 -2.82 -14.09
CA ALA A 166 6.45 -1.62 -14.32
C ALA A 166 6.12 -0.98 -15.68
N PHE A 167 5.98 -1.79 -16.74
CA PHE A 167 5.58 -1.31 -18.06
C PHE A 167 4.19 -0.64 -18.05
N VAL A 168 3.19 -1.33 -17.49
CA VAL A 168 1.82 -0.78 -17.38
C VAL A 168 1.79 0.49 -16.55
N THR A 169 2.62 0.59 -15.50
CA THR A 169 2.73 1.83 -14.70
C THR A 169 3.25 2.99 -15.54
N ALA A 170 4.28 2.77 -16.36
CA ALA A 170 4.82 3.79 -17.26
C ALA A 170 3.77 4.22 -18.31
N ALA A 171 3.10 3.26 -18.95
CA ALA A 171 2.03 3.54 -19.92
C ALA A 171 0.85 4.31 -19.30
N LEU A 172 0.50 4.03 -18.04
CA LEU A 172 -0.53 4.79 -17.31
C LEU A 172 -0.09 6.21 -17.01
N ARG A 173 1.18 6.43 -16.64
CA ARG A 173 1.70 7.78 -16.43
C ARG A 173 1.66 8.61 -17.71
N GLU A 174 1.94 8.01 -18.86
CA GLU A 174 1.85 8.67 -20.15
C GLU A 174 0.39 8.98 -20.55
N ALA A 175 -0.51 8.00 -20.41
CA ALA A 175 -1.91 8.15 -20.79
C ALA A 175 -2.72 9.04 -19.82
N TYR A 176 -2.36 9.06 -18.53
CA TYR A 176 -3.07 9.77 -17.46
C TYR A 176 -2.10 10.59 -16.59
N PRO A 177 -1.45 11.64 -17.13
CA PRO A 177 -0.37 12.35 -16.45
C PRO A 177 -0.80 13.04 -15.15
N ASN A 178 -2.05 13.52 -15.09
CA ASN A 178 -2.61 14.25 -13.94
C ASN A 178 -3.30 13.35 -12.91
N THR A 179 -3.30 12.04 -13.11
CA THR A 179 -3.96 11.09 -12.23
C THR A 179 -2.98 10.52 -11.21
N PHE A 180 -3.42 10.36 -9.96
CA PHE A 180 -2.57 9.78 -8.91
C PHE A 180 -2.30 8.29 -9.17
N LEU A 181 -1.03 7.90 -9.13
CA LEU A 181 -0.54 6.52 -9.26
C LEU A 181 0.09 6.07 -7.94
N LEU A 182 -0.64 5.23 -7.20
CA LEU A 182 -0.12 4.57 -6.01
C LEU A 182 0.22 3.11 -6.34
N ASN A 183 1.49 2.77 -6.20
CA ASN A 183 1.96 1.41 -6.38
C ASN A 183 2.11 0.72 -5.02
N HIS A 184 1.23 -0.24 -4.76
CA HIS A 184 1.35 -1.16 -3.64
C HIS A 184 2.22 -2.35 -4.06
N VAL A 185 3.40 -2.44 -3.45
CA VAL A 185 4.44 -3.40 -3.82
C VAL A 185 4.75 -4.38 -2.69
N ILE A 186 4.77 -5.66 -3.05
CA ILE A 186 5.16 -6.73 -2.14
C ILE A 186 6.65 -7.01 -2.28
N TRP A 187 7.38 -6.66 -1.23
CA TRP A 187 8.81 -6.90 -1.10
C TRP A 187 9.07 -8.39 -0.89
N PRO A 188 10.04 -8.98 -1.61
CA PRO A 188 10.28 -10.41 -1.56
C PRO A 188 10.85 -10.89 -0.22
N TYR A 189 10.76 -12.20 0.02
CA TYR A 189 11.44 -12.84 1.13
C TYR A 189 12.97 -12.70 1.00
N ARG A 190 13.64 -12.50 2.14
CA ARG A 190 15.10 -12.36 2.21
C ARG A 190 15.83 -13.61 1.73
N THR A 191 15.25 -14.79 1.99
CA THR A 191 15.60 -16.08 1.39
C THR A 191 14.63 -16.34 0.25
N GLY A 192 15.04 -15.97 -0.96
CA GLY A 192 14.19 -16.05 -2.14
C GLY A 192 13.92 -17.48 -2.61
N GLU A 193 12.71 -17.72 -3.12
CA GLU A 193 12.39 -18.92 -3.92
C GLU A 193 12.93 -18.82 -5.35
N VAL A 194 13.12 -17.58 -5.85
CA VAL A 194 13.58 -17.27 -7.20
C VAL A 194 15.01 -16.73 -7.16
N ILE A 195 15.92 -17.38 -7.88
CA ILE A 195 17.35 -17.04 -7.90
C ILE A 195 17.58 -15.60 -8.39
N VAL A 196 16.81 -15.15 -9.38
CA VAL A 196 16.96 -13.84 -10.01
C VAL A 196 16.12 -12.72 -9.37
N GLN A 197 15.50 -12.96 -8.20
CA GLN A 197 14.56 -12.01 -7.59
C GLN A 197 15.15 -10.63 -7.30
N ASN A 198 16.46 -10.56 -6.99
CA ASN A 198 17.11 -9.31 -6.63
C ASN A 198 17.23 -8.39 -7.86
N TYR A 199 17.54 -8.96 -9.04
CA TYR A 199 17.51 -8.21 -10.30
C TYR A 199 16.11 -7.73 -10.66
N ASN A 200 15.12 -8.63 -10.60
CA ASN A 200 13.73 -8.26 -10.87
C ASN A 200 13.29 -7.11 -9.96
N SER A 201 13.67 -7.16 -8.67
CA SER A 201 13.31 -6.13 -7.69
C SER A 201 14.02 -4.80 -7.95
N VAL A 202 15.31 -4.81 -8.30
CA VAL A 202 16.08 -3.60 -8.66
C VAL A 202 15.46 -2.91 -9.89
N LEU A 203 15.25 -3.68 -10.96
CA LEU A 203 14.67 -3.16 -12.20
C LEU A 203 13.27 -2.60 -11.95
N THR A 204 12.43 -3.34 -11.21
CA THR A 204 11.08 -2.89 -10.86
C THR A 204 11.10 -1.60 -10.06
N LEU A 205 11.88 -1.54 -8.98
CA LEU A 205 11.87 -0.38 -8.09
C LEU A 205 12.35 0.88 -8.81
N SER A 206 13.39 0.77 -9.63
CA SER A 206 13.92 1.87 -10.44
C SER A 206 12.85 2.46 -11.37
N HIS A 207 12.19 1.61 -12.17
CA HIS A 207 11.15 2.04 -13.11
C HIS A 207 9.90 2.59 -12.39
N LEU A 208 9.52 1.98 -11.26
CA LEU A 208 8.40 2.48 -10.46
C LEU A 208 8.72 3.84 -9.82
N TYR A 209 9.97 4.10 -9.43
CA TYR A 209 10.38 5.39 -8.86
C TYR A 209 10.20 6.55 -9.85
N GLN A 210 10.43 6.28 -11.13
CA GLN A 210 10.30 7.26 -12.21
C GLN A 210 8.83 7.53 -12.57
N SER A 211 7.96 6.52 -12.51
CA SER A 211 6.58 6.59 -13.03
C SER A 211 5.50 6.79 -11.96
N SER A 212 5.74 6.40 -10.70
CA SER A 212 4.76 6.44 -9.61
C SER A 212 4.79 7.73 -8.82
N ASP A 213 3.67 8.11 -8.18
CA ASP A 213 3.64 9.19 -7.19
C ASP A 213 4.10 8.70 -5.81
N ALA A 214 3.69 7.49 -5.43
CA ALA A 214 4.18 6.84 -4.22
C ALA A 214 4.22 5.31 -4.33
N LEU A 215 4.99 4.70 -3.41
CA LEU A 215 5.21 3.28 -3.28
C LEU A 215 4.84 2.83 -1.88
N LEU A 216 3.70 2.16 -1.71
CA LEU A 216 3.31 1.55 -0.44
C LEU A 216 3.90 0.15 -0.35
N VAL A 217 4.80 -0.08 0.61
CA VAL A 217 5.61 -1.30 0.67
C VAL A 217 5.15 -2.23 1.80
N HIS A 218 4.87 -3.49 1.48
CA HIS A 218 4.73 -4.57 2.46
C HIS A 218 5.86 -5.59 2.31
N GLU A 219 6.51 -5.91 3.43
CA GLU A 219 7.57 -6.92 3.49
C GLU A 219 6.99 -8.30 3.84
N ASN A 220 7.13 -9.27 2.93
CA ASN A 220 6.66 -10.63 3.14
C ASN A 220 7.18 -11.24 4.45
N ASP A 221 8.48 -11.08 4.74
CA ASP A 221 9.07 -11.54 6.01
C ASP A 221 8.41 -10.92 7.25
N ALA A 222 8.04 -9.63 7.18
CA ALA A 222 7.43 -8.92 8.30
C ALA A 222 5.98 -9.35 8.52
N VAL A 223 5.18 -9.43 7.44
CA VAL A 223 3.79 -9.89 7.53
C VAL A 223 3.72 -11.35 7.93
N HIS A 224 4.61 -12.19 7.41
CA HIS A 224 4.69 -13.60 7.80
C HIS A 224 4.97 -13.77 9.30
N LYS A 225 5.87 -12.96 9.88
CA LYS A 225 6.13 -12.92 11.32
C LYS A 225 4.90 -12.47 12.12
N ILE A 226 4.16 -11.47 11.64
CA ILE A 226 2.90 -11.03 12.24
C ILE A 226 1.89 -12.19 12.29
N CYS A 227 1.71 -12.92 11.18
CA CYS A 227 0.83 -14.10 11.15
C CYS A 227 1.23 -15.15 12.18
N LEU A 228 2.53 -15.44 12.27
CA LEU A 228 3.08 -16.46 13.15
C LEU A 228 2.95 -16.07 14.64
N GLN A 229 3.38 -14.86 14.99
CA GLN A 229 3.54 -14.44 16.39
C GLN A 229 2.27 -13.82 16.96
N LEU A 230 1.65 -12.90 16.23
CA LEU A 230 0.50 -12.12 16.70
C LEU A 230 -0.84 -12.81 16.45
N MET A 231 -1.03 -13.35 15.24
CA MET A 231 -2.24 -14.09 14.91
C MET A 231 -2.19 -15.55 15.37
N LYS A 232 -1.05 -16.00 15.92
CA LYS A 232 -0.83 -17.35 16.47
C LYS A 232 -1.12 -18.47 15.46
N ILE A 233 -0.85 -18.23 14.18
CA ILE A 233 -1.02 -19.21 13.11
C ILE A 233 0.23 -20.09 13.04
N LYS A 234 0.10 -21.38 13.38
CA LYS A 234 1.26 -22.29 13.47
C LYS A 234 1.93 -22.57 12.11
N GLN A 235 1.13 -22.67 11.05
CA GLN A 235 1.59 -22.94 9.68
C GLN A 235 1.02 -21.84 8.79
N VAL A 236 1.82 -20.80 8.58
CA VAL A 236 1.37 -19.61 7.85
C VAL A 236 1.38 -19.90 6.35
N SER A 237 0.22 -19.74 5.71
CA SER A 237 0.08 -19.84 4.27
C SER A 237 0.14 -18.46 3.60
N PHE A 238 0.31 -18.43 2.28
CA PHE A 238 0.15 -17.19 1.50
C PHE A 238 -1.24 -16.58 1.64
N GLN A 239 -2.28 -17.39 1.87
CA GLN A 239 -3.62 -16.86 2.10
C GLN A 239 -3.70 -16.06 3.40
N ASP A 240 -3.04 -16.53 4.46
CA ASP A 240 -3.00 -15.83 5.75
C ASP A 240 -2.24 -14.50 5.63
N VAL A 241 -1.10 -14.50 4.93
CA VAL A 241 -0.32 -13.29 4.62
C VAL A 241 -1.15 -12.31 3.80
N ASN A 242 -1.82 -12.76 2.74
CA ASN A 242 -2.63 -11.90 1.89
C ASN A 242 -3.82 -11.30 2.65
N ARG A 243 -4.46 -12.07 3.55
CA ARG A 243 -5.53 -11.57 4.41
C ARG A 243 -5.01 -10.51 5.40
N ALA A 244 -3.83 -10.70 5.98
CA ALA A 244 -3.20 -9.70 6.84
C ALA A 244 -2.92 -8.39 6.10
N ILE A 245 -2.37 -8.48 4.88
CA ILE A 245 -2.13 -7.32 4.00
C ILE A 245 -3.46 -6.64 3.65
N ALA A 246 -4.50 -7.41 3.30
CA ALA A 246 -5.81 -6.86 2.98
C ALA A 246 -6.43 -6.06 4.13
N HIS A 247 -6.31 -6.56 5.36
CA HIS A 247 -6.72 -5.82 6.56
C HIS A 247 -5.88 -4.55 6.76
N GLN A 248 -4.58 -4.59 6.50
CA GLN A 248 -3.72 -3.42 6.56
C GLN A 248 -4.11 -2.37 5.52
N LEU A 249 -4.29 -2.75 4.26
CA LEU A 249 -4.73 -1.83 3.19
C LEU A 249 -6.12 -1.26 3.46
N GLY A 250 -7.07 -2.09 3.92
CA GLY A 250 -8.41 -1.64 4.28
C GLY A 250 -8.40 -0.56 5.36
N SER A 251 -7.51 -0.66 6.34
CA SER A 251 -7.39 0.35 7.40
C SER A 251 -6.95 1.74 6.89
N VAL A 252 -6.21 1.78 5.78
CA VAL A 252 -5.77 3.03 5.14
C VAL A 252 -6.81 3.54 4.17
N PHE A 253 -7.33 2.67 3.29
CA PHE A 253 -8.15 3.13 2.18
C PHE A 253 -9.66 3.15 2.45
N GLN A 254 -10.14 2.61 3.57
CA GLN A 254 -11.52 2.87 3.95
C GLN A 254 -11.74 4.35 4.32
N PRO A 255 -12.95 4.90 4.18
CA PRO A 255 -13.23 6.30 4.46
C PRO A 255 -12.78 6.72 5.87
N ALA A 256 -12.14 7.88 5.96
CA ALA A 256 -11.81 8.58 7.20
C ALA A 256 -11.94 10.09 6.99
N TYR A 257 -12.23 10.83 8.05
CA TYR A 257 -12.24 12.28 8.06
C TYR A 257 -10.81 12.80 8.18
N SER A 258 -10.42 13.73 7.32
CA SER A 258 -9.25 14.57 7.56
C SER A 258 -9.56 15.63 8.63
N GLU A 259 -8.52 16.21 9.21
CA GLU A 259 -8.66 17.23 10.24
C GLU A 259 -9.59 18.38 9.79
N GLY A 260 -10.61 18.66 10.59
CA GLY A 260 -11.59 19.74 10.31
C GLY A 260 -12.58 19.44 9.19
N ALA A 261 -12.57 18.26 8.58
CA ALA A 261 -13.50 17.92 7.50
C ALA A 261 -14.90 17.51 8.00
N ALA A 262 -15.94 18.07 7.39
CA ALA A 262 -17.34 17.72 7.67
C ALA A 262 -17.82 16.46 6.93
N HIS A 263 -17.06 16.02 5.91
CA HIS A 263 -17.39 14.90 5.04
C HIS A 263 -16.16 14.00 4.84
N TYR A 264 -16.38 12.73 4.53
CA TYR A 264 -15.31 11.81 4.18
C TYR A 264 -14.47 12.34 3.01
N SER A 265 -13.17 12.04 3.04
CA SER A 265 -12.23 12.44 1.99
C SER A 265 -12.76 12.06 0.60
N ARG A 266 -12.81 13.07 -0.28
CA ARG A 266 -13.24 12.93 -1.65
C ARG A 266 -12.10 12.48 -2.57
N SER A 267 -10.84 12.68 -2.19
CA SER A 267 -9.65 12.27 -2.94
C SER A 267 -8.74 11.40 -2.07
N PRO A 268 -9.09 10.13 -1.80
CA PRO A 268 -8.31 9.28 -0.89
C PRO A 268 -6.83 9.19 -1.24
N LEU A 269 -6.51 9.02 -2.53
CA LEU A 269 -5.12 8.94 -2.97
C LEU A 269 -4.46 10.32 -2.98
N GLY A 270 -5.15 11.36 -3.46
CA GLY A 270 -4.60 12.72 -3.47
C GLY A 270 -4.30 13.26 -2.06
N ASP A 271 -5.21 13.03 -1.11
CA ASP A 271 -5.03 13.43 0.28
C ASP A 271 -3.90 12.63 0.96
N LEU A 272 -3.76 11.34 0.61
CA LEU A 272 -2.65 10.49 1.07
C LEU A 272 -1.30 11.01 0.55
N MET A 273 -1.22 11.33 -0.75
CA MET A 273 -0.01 11.87 -1.36
C MET A 273 0.36 13.22 -0.75
N LYS A 274 -0.62 14.12 -0.62
CA LYS A 274 -0.43 15.43 0.01
C LYS A 274 0.11 15.32 1.43
N ALA A 275 -0.36 14.33 2.19
CA ALA A 275 0.04 14.14 3.58
C ALA A 275 1.43 13.51 3.73
N LEU A 276 1.90 12.72 2.77
CA LEU A 276 3.05 11.82 2.97
C LEU A 276 4.21 12.01 1.99
N VAL A 277 3.98 12.65 0.84
CA VAL A 277 4.99 12.81 -0.22
C VAL A 277 5.22 14.30 -0.46
N PRO A 278 5.93 14.99 0.46
CA PRO A 278 6.21 16.42 0.32
C PRO A 278 7.24 16.71 -0.78
N HIS A 279 8.06 15.72 -1.16
CA HIS A 279 9.09 15.88 -2.17
C HIS A 279 9.18 14.63 -3.06
N PRO A 280 9.34 14.79 -4.39
CA PRO A 280 9.31 13.68 -5.34
C PRO A 280 10.47 12.69 -5.17
N GLU A 281 11.57 13.05 -4.52
CA GLU A 281 12.63 12.08 -4.22
C GLU A 281 12.27 11.09 -3.12
N PHE A 282 11.23 11.33 -2.32
CA PHE A 282 10.87 10.50 -1.17
C PHE A 282 9.48 9.91 -1.35
N LYS A 283 9.40 8.77 -2.03
CA LYS A 283 8.13 8.15 -2.45
C LYS A 283 7.75 6.89 -1.66
N MET A 284 8.63 6.39 -0.79
CA MET A 284 8.43 5.10 -0.11
C MET A 284 7.62 5.26 1.17
N LEU A 285 6.51 4.55 1.24
CA LEU A 285 5.56 4.58 2.35
C LEU A 285 5.54 3.21 3.05
N GLY A 286 5.72 3.22 4.36
CA GLY A 286 5.60 2.05 5.23
C GLY A 286 4.31 2.11 6.05
N LEU A 287 3.66 0.96 6.23
CA LEU A 287 2.42 0.85 7.00
C LEU A 287 2.64 0.06 8.30
N ARG A 288 2.09 0.58 9.40
CA ARG A 288 2.02 -0.08 10.70
C ARG A 288 0.59 -0.02 11.22
N ASN A 289 0.08 -1.14 11.70
CA ASN A 289 -1.28 -1.24 12.22
C ASN A 289 -1.27 -1.81 13.61
N ILE A 290 -2.09 -1.22 14.48
CA ILE A 290 -2.39 -1.76 15.79
C ILE A 290 -3.88 -1.65 16.12
N PRO A 291 -4.41 -2.56 16.95
CA PRO A 291 -3.74 -3.78 17.35
C PRO A 291 -3.79 -4.85 16.25
N GLN A 292 -2.96 -5.87 16.36
CA GLN A 292 -2.97 -7.03 15.47
C GLN A 292 -2.99 -8.28 16.32
N MET A 293 -4.09 -9.05 16.31
CA MET A 293 -4.20 -10.24 17.15
C MET A 293 -5.15 -11.27 16.54
N SER A 294 -5.11 -12.48 17.09
CA SER A 294 -6.08 -13.54 16.78
C SER A 294 -7.50 -13.20 17.27
N GLU A 295 -8.52 -13.73 16.58
CA GLU A 295 -9.92 -13.52 16.97
C GLU A 295 -10.22 -14.01 18.40
N ASN A 296 -9.57 -15.09 18.83
CA ASN A 296 -9.70 -15.62 20.19
C ASN A 296 -9.22 -14.64 21.27
N SER A 297 -8.32 -13.72 20.93
CA SER A 297 -7.77 -12.74 21.88
C SER A 297 -8.65 -11.49 21.97
N LEU A 298 -9.49 -11.21 20.96
CA LEU A 298 -10.34 -10.01 20.91
C LEU A 298 -11.27 -9.91 22.13
N ALA A 299 -11.91 -11.03 22.51
CA ALA A 299 -12.90 -11.05 23.59
C ALA A 299 -12.32 -10.74 24.98
N TYR A 300 -11.00 -10.87 25.14
CA TYR A 300 -10.29 -10.65 26.40
C TYR A 300 -9.44 -9.38 26.41
N THR A 301 -9.47 -8.61 25.32
CA THR A 301 -8.64 -7.41 25.18
C THR A 301 -9.43 -6.16 25.53
N THR A 302 -8.85 -5.32 26.38
CA THR A 302 -9.37 -3.97 26.64
C THR A 302 -8.63 -2.96 25.79
N PHE A 303 -9.35 -2.21 24.96
CA PHE A 303 -8.74 -1.22 24.07
C PHE A 303 -8.68 0.17 24.72
N ALA A 304 -7.46 0.68 24.91
CA ALA A 304 -7.22 2.02 25.45
C ALA A 304 -6.29 2.82 24.53
N TRP A 305 -6.74 4.01 24.11
CA TRP A 305 -5.97 4.89 23.23
C TRP A 305 -4.56 5.20 23.73
N PRO A 306 -4.33 5.56 25.03
CA PRO A 306 -2.97 5.82 25.51
C PRO A 306 -2.03 4.62 25.35
N GLY A 307 -2.54 3.40 25.55
CA GLY A 307 -1.77 2.17 25.36
C GLY A 307 -1.43 1.94 23.90
N LEU A 308 -2.44 1.97 23.02
CA LEU A 308 -2.26 1.79 21.58
C LEU A 308 -1.28 2.83 21.01
N LEU A 309 -1.54 4.12 21.22
CA LEU A 309 -0.73 5.19 20.66
C LEU A 309 0.72 5.19 21.17
N LYS A 310 0.94 4.82 22.44
CA LYS A 310 2.30 4.64 22.99
C LYS A 310 3.07 3.56 22.22
N HIS A 311 2.45 2.41 21.95
CA HIS A 311 3.10 1.33 21.19
C HIS A 311 3.33 1.75 19.74
N LEU A 312 2.33 2.34 19.08
CA LEU A 312 2.46 2.80 17.69
C LEU A 312 3.59 3.82 17.52
N ARG A 313 3.70 4.77 18.45
CA ARG A 313 4.79 5.76 18.45
C ARG A 313 6.15 5.09 18.63
N GLN A 314 6.27 4.14 19.56
CA GLN A 314 7.55 3.45 19.75
C GLN A 314 7.89 2.55 18.55
N MET A 315 6.90 1.96 17.88
CA MET A 315 7.10 1.22 16.63
C MET A 315 7.65 2.11 15.51
N LEU A 316 7.16 3.35 15.41
CA LEU A 316 7.69 4.34 14.48
C LEU A 316 9.17 4.62 14.77
N ILE A 317 9.49 4.92 16.02
CA ILE A 317 10.83 5.32 16.50
C ILE A 317 11.87 4.22 16.32
N ALA A 318 11.52 3.00 16.69
CA ALA A 318 12.40 1.84 16.64
C ALA A 318 12.37 1.10 15.30
N ASN A 319 11.65 1.63 14.29
CA ASN A 319 11.34 0.94 13.04
C ASN A 319 10.75 -0.48 13.22
N ALA A 320 10.03 -0.73 14.31
CA ALA A 320 9.42 -2.02 14.56
C ALA A 320 8.19 -2.21 13.64
N LYS A 321 7.97 -3.44 13.19
CA LYS A 321 6.86 -3.81 12.29
C LYS A 321 5.63 -4.30 13.05
N MET A 322 5.81 -4.72 14.30
CA MET A 322 4.77 -5.21 15.19
C MET A 322 5.10 -4.86 16.66
N GLU A 323 4.16 -5.10 17.58
CA GLU A 323 4.30 -4.75 18.99
C GLU A 323 5.37 -5.61 19.70
N GLU A 324 5.44 -6.91 19.39
CA GLU A 324 6.52 -7.77 19.83
C GLU A 324 7.81 -7.45 19.08
N GLY A 325 8.88 -7.21 19.84
CA GLY A 325 10.19 -6.86 19.28
C GLY A 325 10.44 -5.36 19.14
N ILE A 326 9.56 -4.51 19.68
CA ILE A 326 9.89 -3.10 19.90
C ILE A 326 11.13 -2.97 20.79
N ASP A 327 12.17 -2.27 20.31
CA ASP A 327 13.27 -1.83 21.17
C ASP A 327 12.89 -0.52 21.87
N TRP A 328 12.53 -0.65 23.15
CA TRP A 328 12.14 0.49 24.01
C TRP A 328 13.31 1.40 24.42
N ARG A 329 14.55 1.01 24.11
CA ARG A 329 15.75 1.82 24.39
C ARG A 329 15.98 2.87 23.31
N VAL A 330 15.42 2.70 22.11
CA VAL A 330 15.54 3.68 21.03
C VAL A 330 14.73 4.92 21.38
N ARG A 331 15.36 6.09 21.31
CA ARG A 331 14.76 7.40 21.62
C ARG A 331 15.02 8.38 20.48
N PRO A 332 14.17 9.39 20.28
CA PRO A 332 14.45 10.50 19.38
C PRO A 332 15.75 11.21 19.78
N PRO A 333 16.49 11.80 18.81
CA PRO A 333 17.66 12.61 19.10
C PRO A 333 17.30 13.76 20.05
N THR A 334 18.05 13.95 21.13
CA THR A 334 17.84 15.09 22.04
C THR A 334 18.42 16.35 21.41
N SER A 335 17.64 17.44 21.36
CA SER A 335 18.03 18.75 20.77
C SER A 335 19.16 19.50 21.51
N ARG A 336 19.91 18.83 22.41
CA ARG A 336 20.92 19.44 23.30
C ARG A 336 22.16 18.55 23.54
N ALA A 337 22.64 17.81 22.55
CA ALA A 337 24.01 17.30 22.60
C ALA A 337 24.96 18.32 21.93
N PRO A 338 25.96 18.89 22.65
CA PRO A 338 26.98 19.72 22.01
C PRO A 338 27.76 18.89 20.98
N ALA A 339 28.18 19.54 19.90
CA ALA A 339 28.85 18.95 18.73
C ALA A 339 30.28 18.40 19.00
N ALA A 340 30.48 17.72 20.11
CA ALA A 340 31.77 17.23 20.55
C ALA A 340 31.65 15.83 21.17
N GLU A 341 31.20 14.86 20.38
CA GLU A 341 31.59 13.46 20.51
C GLU A 341 31.19 12.77 19.21
N LYS A 342 32.17 12.47 18.36
CA LYS A 342 31.96 11.53 17.25
C LYS A 342 31.49 10.22 17.90
N PRO A 343 30.30 9.68 17.56
CA PRO A 343 29.93 8.38 18.06
C PRO A 343 31.00 7.39 17.60
N SER A 344 31.50 6.59 18.54
CA SER A 344 32.30 5.41 18.20
C SER A 344 31.51 4.58 17.19
N SER A 345 32.22 4.00 16.22
CA SER A 345 31.66 3.39 15.01
C SER A 345 30.67 2.23 15.23
N ASP A 346 30.36 1.86 16.47
CA ASP A 346 29.46 0.75 16.84
C ASP A 346 28.15 1.18 17.54
N GLN A 347 27.92 2.47 17.80
CA GLN A 347 26.65 2.97 18.38
C GLN A 347 25.99 4.02 17.48
N ALA A 348 25.76 3.69 16.21
CA ALA A 348 24.79 4.42 15.41
C ALA A 348 23.40 4.17 15.99
N VAL A 349 22.80 5.19 16.59
CA VAL A 349 21.47 5.13 17.19
C VAL A 349 20.48 4.72 16.10
N ASN A 350 19.88 3.52 16.21
CA ASN A 350 18.92 2.90 15.28
C ASN A 350 17.55 3.65 15.19
N PHE A 351 17.57 4.97 15.35
CA PHE A 351 16.41 5.82 15.27
C PHE A 351 15.91 5.93 13.83
N ASN A 352 14.60 5.86 13.64
CA ASN A 352 13.97 5.98 12.32
C ASN A 352 13.43 7.39 12.10
N THR A 353 14.22 8.23 11.43
CA THR A 353 13.79 9.59 11.09
C THR A 353 12.68 9.55 10.06
N SER A 354 11.60 10.30 10.32
CA SER A 354 10.46 10.43 9.43
C SER A 354 10.49 11.74 8.65
N ILE A 355 9.96 11.75 7.45
CA ILE A 355 9.69 12.98 6.70
C ILE A 355 8.28 13.44 7.04
N ALA A 356 7.31 12.54 6.85
CA ALA A 356 5.91 12.80 7.08
C ALA A 356 5.19 11.54 7.54
N ASN A 357 4.19 11.71 8.40
CA ASN A 357 3.42 10.65 9.01
C ASN A 357 1.92 10.94 8.90
N LEU A 358 1.14 9.90 8.61
CA LEU A 358 -0.31 9.93 8.62
C LEU A 358 -0.82 8.92 9.63
N VAL A 359 -1.48 9.40 10.69
CA VAL A 359 -2.12 8.54 11.69
C VAL A 359 -3.62 8.50 11.40
N THR A 360 -4.16 7.32 11.14
CA THR A 360 -5.60 7.08 10.97
C THR A 360 -6.15 6.34 12.18
N LEU A 361 -7.09 6.95 12.88
CA LEU A 361 -7.75 6.37 14.06
C LEU A 361 -9.18 5.91 13.73
N ARG A 362 -9.56 4.72 14.17
CA ARG A 362 -10.88 4.15 13.89
C ARG A 362 -11.52 3.55 15.13
N GLY A 363 -12.79 3.86 15.37
CA GLY A 363 -13.62 3.20 16.38
C GLY A 363 -14.10 4.11 17.52
N LYS A 364 -14.27 3.57 18.71
CA LYS A 364 -14.94 4.29 19.81
C LYS A 364 -14.06 5.40 20.39
N GLU A 365 -14.69 6.52 20.78
CA GLU A 365 -14.03 7.63 21.52
C GLU A 365 -12.76 8.17 20.82
N VAL A 366 -12.74 8.25 19.49
CA VAL A 366 -11.58 8.73 18.73
C VAL A 366 -11.17 10.15 19.13
N GLN A 367 -12.13 10.97 19.51
CA GLN A 367 -11.92 12.33 20.01
C GLN A 367 -11.11 12.40 21.33
N CYS A 368 -11.04 11.29 22.06
CA CYS A 368 -10.26 11.19 23.31
C CYS A 368 -8.81 10.75 23.07
N ALA A 369 -8.42 10.47 21.82
CA ALA A 369 -7.07 10.05 21.48
C ALA A 369 -6.09 11.23 21.54
N ASP A 370 -5.07 11.13 22.39
CA ASP A 370 -4.01 12.14 22.50
C ASP A 370 -2.84 11.81 21.55
N LEU A 371 -2.66 12.66 20.54
CA LEU A 371 -1.62 12.53 19.52
C LEU A 371 -0.49 13.57 19.67
N VAL A 372 -0.46 14.35 20.76
CA VAL A 372 0.58 15.36 21.00
C VAL A 372 1.98 14.76 20.93
N SER A 373 2.14 13.51 21.40
CA SER A 373 3.42 12.80 21.36
C SER A 373 3.96 12.53 19.94
N PHE A 374 3.10 12.54 18.91
CA PHE A 374 3.50 12.41 17.51
C PHE A 374 3.92 13.73 16.88
N GLN A 375 3.63 14.87 17.51
CA GLN A 375 4.01 16.20 17.03
C GLN A 375 5.44 16.61 17.44
N ASP A 376 6.16 15.71 18.13
CA ASP A 376 7.55 15.91 18.55
C ASP A 376 8.45 16.15 17.34
N PRO A 377 9.03 17.36 17.16
CA PRO A 377 9.84 17.70 16.00
C PRO A 377 11.08 16.80 15.84
N ALA A 378 11.58 16.20 16.92
CA ALA A 378 12.71 15.27 16.88
C ALA A 378 12.37 13.95 16.15
N LEU A 379 11.08 13.69 15.88
CA LEU A 379 10.65 12.56 15.05
C LEU A 379 10.89 12.78 13.56
N TYR A 380 11.07 14.03 13.17
CA TYR A 380 11.00 14.46 11.79
C TYR A 380 12.32 15.06 11.32
N THR A 381 12.48 15.05 10.01
CA THR A 381 13.59 15.75 9.37
C THR A 381 13.48 17.27 9.59
N SER A 382 14.64 17.93 9.65
CA SER A 382 14.74 19.33 10.07
C SER A 382 14.30 20.35 9.01
N TRP A 383 14.22 19.95 7.74
CA TRP A 383 13.93 20.86 6.62
C TRP A 383 12.44 21.04 6.32
N LEU A 384 11.56 20.22 6.91
CA LEU A 384 10.10 20.36 6.75
C LEU A 384 9.50 21.05 7.98
N ASN A 385 8.51 21.91 7.76
CA ASN A 385 7.86 22.62 8.86
C ASN A 385 7.03 21.64 9.71
N PRO A 386 7.05 21.76 11.06
CA PRO A 386 6.27 20.87 11.95
C PRO A 386 4.78 20.67 11.62
N PRO A 387 3.99 21.68 11.17
CA PRO A 387 2.59 21.45 10.82
C PRO A 387 2.39 20.59 9.56
N GLU A 388 3.42 20.41 8.73
CA GLU A 388 3.35 19.65 7.47
C GLU A 388 3.81 18.20 7.65
N THR A 389 4.37 17.84 8.82
CA THR A 389 4.98 16.53 9.06
C THR A 389 4.00 15.49 9.63
N LEU A 390 2.89 15.92 10.21
CA LEU A 390 1.86 15.03 10.78
C LEU A 390 0.48 15.37 10.22
N SER A 391 -0.18 14.37 9.67
CA SER A 391 -1.61 14.43 9.34
C SER A 391 -2.37 13.42 10.20
N ILE A 392 -3.56 13.82 10.68
CA ILE A 392 -4.41 12.94 11.50
C ILE A 392 -5.75 12.74 10.80
N TRP A 393 -6.08 11.48 10.54
CA TRP A 393 -7.40 11.10 10.07
C TRP A 393 -8.14 10.31 11.15
N ASN A 394 -9.45 10.43 11.20
CA ASN A 394 -10.25 9.67 12.15
C ASN A 394 -11.62 9.27 11.61
N THR A 395 -12.20 8.23 12.19
CA THR A 395 -13.63 7.92 12.04
C THR A 395 -14.13 7.18 13.29
N PRO A 396 -15.35 7.49 13.77
CA PRO A 396 -15.95 6.77 14.89
C PRO A 396 -16.35 5.34 14.51
N ARG A 397 -16.29 4.98 13.22
CA ARG A 397 -16.61 3.63 12.75
C ARG A 397 -15.44 2.69 12.99
N ALA A 398 -15.70 1.59 13.69
CA ALA A 398 -14.74 0.51 13.88
C ALA A 398 -14.41 -0.20 12.55
N PHE A 399 -13.26 -0.85 12.52
CA PHE A 399 -12.80 -1.62 11.37
C PHE A 399 -12.24 -2.97 11.83
N ASN A 400 -12.51 -4.02 11.06
CA ASN A 400 -11.98 -5.37 11.28
C ASN A 400 -12.18 -5.92 12.71
N LYS A 401 -13.38 -5.77 13.28
CA LYS A 401 -13.76 -6.26 14.62
C LYS A 401 -13.07 -5.58 15.82
N TYR A 402 -12.17 -4.63 15.59
CA TYR A 402 -11.53 -3.87 16.65
C TYR A 402 -12.40 -2.71 17.11
N GLU A 403 -12.67 -2.63 18.43
CA GLU A 403 -13.38 -1.48 19.01
C GLU A 403 -12.61 -0.17 18.82
N LYS A 404 -11.28 -0.24 18.91
CA LYS A 404 -10.36 0.88 18.64
C LYS A 404 -9.15 0.34 17.87
N SER A 405 -8.79 1.01 16.79
CA SER A 405 -7.61 0.68 15.99
C SER A 405 -6.93 1.95 15.47
N ALA A 406 -5.62 1.85 15.27
CA ALA A 406 -4.79 2.93 14.73
C ALA A 406 -3.87 2.38 13.65
N SER A 407 -3.77 3.13 12.57
CA SER A 407 -2.89 2.85 11.44
C SER A 407 -1.95 4.02 11.24
N LEU A 408 -0.68 3.75 11.04
CA LEU A 408 0.35 4.74 10.76
C LEU A 408 0.98 4.43 9.41
N VAL A 409 0.75 5.33 8.45
CA VAL A 409 1.51 5.36 7.20
C VAL A 409 2.63 6.38 7.39
N SER A 410 3.86 6.00 7.07
CA SER A 410 5.04 6.81 7.32
C SER A 410 5.95 6.82 6.10
N ASN A 411 6.37 8.02 5.68
CA ASN A 411 7.49 8.21 4.80
C ASN A 411 8.74 8.43 5.67
N SER A 412 9.58 7.41 5.79
CA SER A 412 10.70 7.39 6.74
C SER A 412 11.82 6.49 6.23
N GLN A 413 12.90 6.40 7.02
CA GLN A 413 14.04 5.52 6.81
C GLN A 413 13.72 4.01 6.91
N PHE A 414 12.45 3.61 7.02
CA PHE A 414 12.03 2.26 7.37
C PHE A 414 12.56 1.16 6.45
N LEU A 415 12.80 1.48 5.17
CA LEU A 415 13.23 0.55 4.13
C LEU A 415 14.73 0.62 3.83
N LEU A 416 15.49 1.52 4.46
CA LEU A 416 16.92 1.71 4.17
C LEU A 416 17.73 0.41 4.27
N SER A 417 17.56 -0.35 5.34
CA SER A 417 18.30 -1.61 5.55
C SER A 417 17.86 -2.71 4.56
N PRO A 418 16.56 -3.00 4.38
CA PRO A 418 16.10 -3.93 3.34
C PRO A 418 16.56 -3.55 1.92
N LEU A 419 16.47 -2.27 1.55
CA LEU A 419 16.86 -1.76 0.24
C LEU A 419 18.35 -1.91 -0.01
N ASN A 420 19.19 -1.46 0.93
CA ASN A 420 20.65 -1.65 0.87
C ASN A 420 21.04 -3.12 0.71
N SER A 421 20.41 -4.01 1.48
CA SER A 421 20.68 -5.45 1.38
C SER A 421 20.30 -6.01 0.02
N LEU A 422 19.17 -5.58 -0.54
CA LEU A 422 18.69 -6.03 -1.85
C LEU A 422 19.60 -5.54 -2.98
N VAL A 423 19.93 -4.25 -3.00
CA VAL A 423 20.84 -3.65 -3.99
C VAL A 423 22.22 -4.30 -3.90
N GLY A 424 22.78 -4.45 -2.70
CA GLY A 424 24.08 -5.10 -2.50
C GLY A 424 24.12 -6.56 -2.96
N LYS A 425 23.02 -7.33 -2.79
CA LYS A 425 22.92 -8.69 -3.32
C LYS A 425 22.86 -8.70 -4.86
N ALA A 426 22.06 -7.82 -5.45
CA ALA A 426 21.96 -7.69 -6.90
C ALA A 426 23.31 -7.25 -7.52
N TRP A 427 24.03 -6.32 -6.89
CA TRP A 427 25.35 -5.89 -7.34
C TRP A 427 26.37 -7.02 -7.32
N LYS A 428 26.39 -7.86 -6.26
CA LYS A 428 27.26 -9.05 -6.20
C LYS A 428 26.97 -10.04 -7.33
N MET A 429 25.70 -10.24 -7.66
CA MET A 429 25.31 -11.08 -8.79
C MET A 429 25.78 -10.47 -10.11
N PHE A 430 25.64 -9.14 -10.26
CA PHE A 430 26.00 -8.39 -11.46
C PHE A 430 27.51 -8.41 -11.72
N ALA A 431 28.31 -8.12 -10.69
CA ALA A 431 29.77 -8.17 -10.75
C ALA A 431 30.29 -9.57 -11.14
N SER A 432 29.54 -10.62 -10.82
CA SER A 432 29.87 -12.01 -11.20
C SER A 432 29.32 -12.41 -12.59
N LYS A 433 28.67 -11.47 -13.30
CA LYS A 433 27.91 -11.69 -14.55
C LYS A 433 26.89 -12.82 -14.46
N ALA A 434 26.38 -13.11 -13.25
CA ALA A 434 25.45 -14.20 -13.02
C ALA A 434 24.08 -13.85 -13.63
N TYR A 435 23.53 -14.76 -14.44
CA TYR A 435 22.18 -14.68 -15.04
C TYR A 435 21.88 -13.47 -15.96
N ILE A 436 22.85 -12.57 -16.22
CA ILE A 436 22.64 -11.38 -17.07
C ILE A 436 22.15 -11.77 -18.47
N HIS A 437 22.70 -12.83 -19.06
CA HIS A 437 22.29 -13.33 -20.39
C HIS A 437 20.79 -13.64 -20.50
N GLN A 438 20.11 -13.95 -19.38
CA GLN A 438 18.66 -14.17 -19.39
C GLN A 438 17.87 -12.89 -19.64
N TYR A 439 18.43 -11.73 -19.28
CA TYR A 439 17.84 -10.41 -19.46
C TYR A 439 18.23 -9.82 -20.82
N SER A 440 19.50 -9.94 -21.22
CA SER A 440 19.99 -9.46 -22.52
C SER A 440 19.31 -10.13 -23.70
N LYS A 441 18.90 -11.40 -23.56
CA LYS A 441 18.08 -12.09 -24.58
C LYS A 441 16.78 -11.32 -24.92
N PHE A 442 16.26 -10.53 -23.99
CA PHE A 442 15.03 -9.75 -24.17
C PHE A 442 15.30 -8.23 -24.28
N GLY A 443 16.56 -7.83 -24.51
CA GLY A 443 16.94 -6.45 -24.80
C GLY A 443 17.23 -5.58 -23.58
N ILE A 444 17.53 -6.17 -22.42
CA ILE A 444 18.07 -5.45 -21.26
C ILE A 444 19.59 -5.65 -21.21
N GLU A 445 20.32 -4.57 -21.43
CA GLU A 445 21.77 -4.54 -21.49
C GLU A 445 22.41 -4.27 -20.13
N GLU A 446 23.73 -4.44 -20.03
CA GLU A 446 24.47 -4.18 -18.78
C GLU A 446 24.33 -2.71 -18.33
N ASP A 447 24.25 -1.75 -19.27
CA ASP A 447 24.07 -0.33 -18.98
C ASP A 447 22.71 -0.01 -18.33
N ASP A 448 21.65 -0.74 -18.69
CA ASP A 448 20.32 -0.58 -18.08
C ASP A 448 20.35 -0.96 -16.59
N PHE A 449 21.09 -2.03 -16.26
CA PHE A 449 21.31 -2.41 -14.86
C PHE A 449 22.08 -1.32 -14.11
N LEU A 450 23.16 -0.80 -14.68
CA LEU A 450 23.96 0.27 -14.07
C LEU A 450 23.14 1.54 -13.81
N GLY A 451 22.28 1.92 -14.76
CA GLY A 451 21.34 3.04 -14.57
C GLY A 451 20.35 2.79 -13.43
N CYS A 452 19.81 1.58 -13.34
CA CYS A 452 18.92 1.19 -12.24
C CYS A 452 19.63 1.17 -10.88
N PHE A 453 20.86 0.66 -10.82
CA PHE A 453 21.67 0.70 -9.60
C PHE A 453 21.92 2.14 -9.15
N THR A 454 22.37 3.00 -10.06
CA THR A 454 22.63 4.42 -9.78
C THR A 454 21.39 5.10 -9.21
N THR A 455 20.23 4.87 -9.82
CA THR A 455 18.95 5.43 -9.35
C THR A 455 18.64 4.98 -7.91
N LEU A 456 18.79 3.69 -7.59
CA LEU A 456 18.49 3.19 -6.26
C LEU A 456 19.54 3.58 -5.21
N GLU A 457 20.80 3.69 -5.59
CA GLU A 457 21.87 4.20 -4.73
C GLU A 457 21.65 5.67 -4.38
N GLN A 458 21.18 6.49 -5.33
CA GLN A 458 20.75 7.86 -5.06
C GLN A 458 19.57 7.90 -4.07
N VAL A 459 18.56 7.04 -4.26
CA VAL A 459 17.42 6.95 -3.32
C VAL A 459 17.90 6.55 -1.93
N ILE A 460 18.80 5.57 -1.82
CA ILE A 460 19.42 5.18 -0.55
C ILE A 460 20.13 6.39 0.08
N ALA A 461 20.95 7.10 -0.68
CA ALA A 461 21.70 8.26 -0.19
C ALA A 461 20.75 9.37 0.31
N SER A 462 19.69 9.69 -0.44
CA SER A 462 18.68 10.69 -0.04
C SER A 462 18.03 10.29 1.28
N TYR A 463 17.54 9.05 1.43
CA TYR A 463 16.92 8.61 2.70
C TYR A 463 17.93 8.50 3.86
N SER A 464 19.20 8.16 3.58
CA SER A 464 20.25 8.13 4.58
C SER A 464 20.64 9.51 5.10
N SER A 465 20.36 10.57 4.34
CA SER A 465 20.67 11.95 4.73
C SER A 465 19.61 12.64 5.62
N LEU A 466 18.48 11.95 5.87
CA LEU A 466 17.31 12.52 6.58
C LEU A 466 17.53 12.91 8.04
#